data_AF-A0A090WWZ0-F1
#
_entry.id   AF-A0A090WWZ0-F1
#
_cell.length_a   1.000
_cell.length_b   1.000
_cell.length_c   1.000
_cell.angle_alpha   90.00
_cell.angle_beta   90.00
_cell.angle_gamma   90.00
#
_symmetry.space_group_name_H-M   'P 1'
#
loop_
_entity.id
_entity.type
_entity.pdbx_description
1 polymer ?
#
loop_
_entity_poly.entity_id
_entity_poly.type
_entity_poly.pdbx_seq_one_letter_code
_entity_poly.pdbx_strand_id
1 'polypeptide(L)'
;MRIDELYMLSAEMNAKIGAEEDAKTRLKQILAERFDSAADYAYVDTLTGQALIDEIYLQTRIEFFAEGKSLLALKRNKANVVRGTNHLYLAGEVIPYNDDRLTLEIPLLEVQNNPFIN
;
A
#
# COMPACT_ATOMS: atom_id res chain seq x y z
N MET A 1 13.32 -6.79 -3.24
CA MET A 1 12.61 -6.17 -4.38
C MET A 1 12.41 -7.26 -5.41
N ARG A 2 11.15 -7.53 -5.77
CA ARG A 2 10.75 -8.55 -6.77
C ARG A 2 10.07 -7.85 -7.94
N ILE A 3 10.00 -8.51 -9.10
CA ILE A 3 9.41 -7.93 -10.32
C ILE A 3 7.96 -7.48 -10.12
N ASP A 4 7.21 -8.19 -9.28
CA ASP A 4 5.82 -7.93 -8.93
C ASP A 4 5.63 -6.50 -8.38
N GLU A 5 6.62 -5.95 -7.67
CA GLU A 5 6.60 -4.57 -7.17
C GLU A 5 6.54 -3.55 -8.32
N LEU A 6 7.25 -3.80 -9.43
CA LEU A 6 7.20 -2.91 -10.59
C LEU A 6 5.83 -2.94 -11.28
N TYR A 7 5.18 -4.11 -11.35
CA TYR A 7 3.84 -4.24 -11.90
C TYR A 7 2.79 -3.56 -11.02
N MET A 8 2.85 -3.77 -9.69
CA MET A 8 1.92 -3.14 -8.76
C MET A 8 2.09 -1.61 -8.69
N LEU A 9 3.34 -1.10 -8.73
CA LEU A 9 3.60 0.34 -8.82
C LEU A 9 3.11 0.93 -10.16
N SER A 10 3.28 0.20 -11.27
CA SER A 10 2.72 0.60 -12.56
C SER A 10 1.20 0.66 -12.53
N ALA A 11 0.52 -0.31 -11.90
CA ALA A 11 -0.92 -0.30 -11.73
C ALA A 11 -1.37 0.93 -10.91
N GLU A 12 -0.72 1.17 -9.76
CA GLU A 12 -1.04 2.30 -8.88
C GLU A 12 -0.87 3.66 -9.58
N MET A 13 0.24 3.85 -10.32
CA MET A 13 0.48 5.11 -11.04
C MET A 13 -0.50 5.32 -12.18
N ASN A 14 -0.78 4.28 -12.97
CA ASN A 14 -1.76 4.36 -14.05
C ASN A 14 -3.14 4.74 -13.51
N ALA A 15 -3.58 4.15 -12.40
CA ALA A 15 -4.84 4.52 -11.75
C ALA A 15 -4.85 5.99 -11.29
N LYS A 16 -3.75 6.47 -10.70
CA LYS A 16 -3.62 7.86 -10.21
C LYS A 16 -3.63 8.91 -11.32
N ILE A 17 -3.15 8.58 -12.52
CA ILE A 17 -3.17 9.49 -13.67
C ILE A 17 -4.45 9.34 -14.53
N GLY A 18 -5.37 8.45 -14.14
CA GLY A 18 -6.62 8.17 -14.87
C GLY A 18 -6.48 7.22 -16.06
N ALA A 19 -5.34 6.55 -16.22
CA ALA A 19 -5.13 5.49 -17.23
C ALA A 19 -5.68 4.14 -16.70
N GLU A 20 -6.99 4.07 -16.47
CA GLU A 20 -7.62 2.95 -15.76
C GLU A 20 -7.48 1.60 -16.47
N GLU A 21 -7.58 1.57 -17.80
CA GLU A 21 -7.43 0.32 -18.58
C GLU A 21 -6.02 -0.28 -18.43
N ASP A 22 -4.98 0.58 -18.45
CA ASP A 22 -3.61 0.14 -18.22
C ASP A 22 -3.40 -0.31 -16.77
N ALA A 23 -4.06 0.37 -15.81
CA ALA A 23 -4.01 -0.01 -14.40
C ALA A 23 -4.64 -1.38 -14.15
N LYS A 24 -5.85 -1.62 -14.67
CA LYS A 24 -6.54 -2.91 -14.62
C LYS A 24 -5.71 -4.01 -15.28
N THR A 25 -5.13 -3.72 -16.45
CA THR A 25 -4.26 -4.68 -17.15
C THR A 25 -3.07 -5.09 -16.28
N ARG A 26 -2.38 -4.14 -15.65
CA ARG A 26 -1.24 -4.42 -14.76
C ARG A 26 -1.65 -5.18 -13.51
N LEU A 27 -2.78 -4.82 -12.91
CA LEU A 27 -3.31 -5.53 -11.74
C LEU A 27 -3.66 -6.98 -12.09
N LYS A 28 -4.40 -7.20 -13.18
CA LYS A 28 -4.82 -8.54 -13.63
C LYS A 28 -3.64 -9.43 -14.00
N GLN A 29 -2.52 -8.86 -14.45
CA GLN A 29 -1.28 -9.62 -14.68
C GLN A 29 -0.72 -10.23 -13.39
N ILE A 30 -0.84 -9.55 -12.24
CA ILE A 30 -0.45 -10.12 -10.95
C ILE A 30 -1.50 -11.11 -10.46
N LEU A 31 -2.79 -10.78 -10.57
CA LEU A 31 -3.87 -11.66 -10.09
C LEU A 31 -3.94 -12.99 -10.86
N ALA A 32 -3.64 -12.99 -12.17
CA ALA A 32 -3.55 -14.20 -12.97
C ALA A 32 -2.48 -15.20 -12.47
N GLU A 33 -1.45 -14.72 -11.76
CA GLU A 33 -0.40 -15.55 -11.15
C GLU A 33 -0.72 -15.95 -9.70
N ARG A 34 -1.90 -15.58 -9.18
CA ARG A 34 -2.32 -15.84 -7.78
C ARG A 34 -3.65 -16.59 -7.69
N PHE A 35 -4.50 -16.49 -8.71
CA PHE A 35 -5.79 -17.15 -8.79
C PHE A 35 -5.78 -18.28 -9.81
N ASP A 36 -6.50 -19.36 -9.50
CA ASP A 36 -6.62 -20.51 -10.40
C ASP A 36 -7.56 -20.24 -11.59
N SER A 37 -8.50 -19.29 -11.45
CA SER A 37 -9.50 -18.97 -12.46
C SER A 37 -9.60 -17.47 -12.72
N ALA A 38 -9.69 -17.10 -14.01
CA ALA A 38 -9.94 -15.72 -14.43
C ALA A 38 -11.27 -15.15 -13.94
N ALA A 39 -12.23 -16.02 -13.59
CA ALA A 39 -13.51 -15.61 -13.04
C ALA A 39 -13.36 -14.97 -11.64
N ASP A 40 -12.35 -15.39 -10.87
CA ASP A 40 -12.19 -14.97 -9.46
C ASP A 40 -11.74 -13.50 -9.34
N TYR A 41 -11.08 -12.97 -10.38
CA TYR A 41 -10.66 -11.56 -10.45
C TYR A 41 -11.37 -10.76 -11.56
N ALA A 42 -12.41 -11.31 -12.18
CA ALA A 42 -13.17 -10.62 -13.24
C ALA A 42 -13.86 -9.33 -12.74
N TYR A 43 -14.12 -9.21 -11.44
CA TYR A 43 -14.72 -8.02 -10.84
C TYR A 43 -13.88 -6.74 -11.06
N VAL A 44 -12.56 -6.88 -11.26
CA VAL A 44 -11.64 -5.76 -11.50
C VAL A 44 -12.05 -4.93 -12.72
N ASP A 45 -12.67 -5.54 -13.73
CA ASP A 45 -13.06 -4.85 -14.97
C ASP A 45 -14.11 -3.76 -14.71
N THR A 46 -14.90 -3.91 -13.66
CA THR A 46 -15.97 -2.98 -13.25
C THR A 46 -15.50 -1.85 -12.33
N LEU A 47 -14.27 -1.94 -11.81
CA LEU A 47 -13.72 -0.93 -10.89
C LEU A 47 -13.27 0.31 -11.64
N THR A 48 -13.56 1.48 -11.09
CA THR A 48 -13.15 2.78 -11.65
C THR A 48 -12.83 3.75 -10.53
N GLY A 49 -12.08 4.81 -10.83
CA GLY A 49 -11.74 5.89 -9.90
C GLY A 49 -11.16 5.38 -8.58
N GLN A 50 -11.70 5.86 -7.46
CA GLN A 50 -11.21 5.50 -6.14
C GLN A 50 -11.33 4.01 -5.84
N ALA A 51 -12.38 3.33 -6.35
CA ALA A 51 -12.56 1.89 -6.11
C ALA A 51 -11.43 1.06 -6.73
N LEU A 52 -10.93 1.46 -7.91
CA LEU A 52 -9.77 0.82 -8.54
C LEU A 52 -8.48 1.10 -7.75
N ILE A 53 -8.29 2.33 -7.27
CA ILE A 53 -7.13 2.70 -6.43
C ILE A 53 -7.13 1.89 -5.13
N ASP A 54 -8.29 1.76 -4.48
CA ASP A 54 -8.45 1.03 -3.22
C ASP A 54 -8.18 -0.46 -3.40
N GLU A 55 -8.63 -1.06 -4.52
CA GLU A 55 -8.34 -2.45 -4.85
C GLU A 55 -6.84 -2.68 -5.10
N ILE A 56 -6.20 -1.81 -5.89
CA ILE A 56 -4.74 -1.90 -6.11
C ILE A 56 -4.00 -1.79 -4.77
N TYR A 57 -4.43 -0.89 -3.89
CA TYR A 57 -3.84 -0.75 -2.56
C TYR A 57 -4.06 -1.99 -1.68
N LEU A 58 -5.24 -2.62 -1.74
CA LEU A 58 -5.52 -3.89 -1.08
C LEU A 58 -4.60 -5.01 -1.58
N GLN A 59 -4.54 -5.22 -2.89
CA GLN A 59 -3.70 -6.26 -3.50
C GLN A 59 -2.21 -6.03 -3.22
N THR A 60 -1.77 -4.76 -3.18
CA THR A 60 -0.39 -4.41 -2.77
C THR A 60 -0.08 -4.88 -1.34
N ARG A 61 -1.04 -4.75 -0.42
CA ARG A 61 -0.87 -5.19 0.98
C ARG A 61 -0.85 -6.71 1.12
N ILE A 62 -1.62 -7.42 0.29
CA ILE A 62 -1.66 -8.89 0.25
C ILE A 62 -0.34 -9.42 -0.33
N GLU A 63 0.04 -8.93 -1.50
CA GLU A 63 1.20 -9.43 -2.26
C GLU A 63 2.52 -9.21 -1.52
N PHE A 64 2.67 -8.08 -0.82
CA PHE A 64 3.90 -7.73 -0.10
C PHE A 64 3.77 -7.85 1.41
N PHE A 65 2.92 -8.77 1.88
CA PHE A 65 2.81 -9.06 3.30
C PHE A 65 4.18 -9.43 3.89
N ALA A 66 4.53 -8.81 5.00
CA ALA A 66 5.81 -8.98 5.68
C ALA A 66 7.10 -8.62 4.87
N GLU A 67 6.98 -7.95 3.72
CA GLU A 67 8.14 -7.53 2.91
C GLU A 67 8.58 -6.07 3.16
N GLY A 68 8.07 -5.42 4.21
CA GLY A 68 8.45 -4.05 4.56
C GLY A 68 7.87 -2.94 3.66
N LYS A 69 6.89 -3.26 2.79
CA LYS A 69 6.30 -2.30 1.84
C LYS A 69 5.09 -1.54 2.37
N SER A 70 4.39 -2.11 3.36
CA SER A 70 3.11 -1.60 3.84
C SER A 70 3.18 -0.17 4.39
N LEU A 71 4.24 0.18 5.14
CA LEU A 71 4.41 1.53 5.71
C LEU A 71 4.55 2.61 4.62
N LEU A 72 5.37 2.33 3.60
CA LEU A 72 5.59 3.27 2.49
C LEU A 72 4.35 3.42 1.63
N ALA A 73 3.63 2.32 1.37
CA ALA A 73 2.37 2.35 0.65
C ALA A 73 1.29 3.13 1.42
N LEU A 74 1.18 2.97 2.74
CA LEU A 74 0.28 3.74 3.62
C LEU A 74 0.56 5.24 3.51
N LYS A 75 1.82 5.66 3.67
CA LYS A 75 2.22 7.08 3.60
C LYS A 75 1.97 7.69 2.22
N ARG A 76 2.39 7.01 1.14
CA ARG A 76 2.22 7.50 -0.24
C ARG A 76 0.75 7.65 -0.64
N ASN A 77 -0.12 6.77 -0.17
CA ASN A 77 -1.55 6.80 -0.49
C ASN A 77 -2.38 7.62 0.49
N LYS A 78 -1.75 8.21 1.52
CA LYS A 78 -2.43 8.94 2.60
C LYS A 78 -3.58 8.12 3.22
N ALA A 79 -3.36 6.81 3.33
CA ALA A 79 -4.37 5.86 3.78
C ALA A 79 -4.42 5.77 5.32
N ASN A 80 -5.47 5.13 5.83
CA ASN A 80 -5.61 4.81 7.24
C ASN A 80 -5.49 3.30 7.44
N VAL A 81 -4.91 2.86 8.56
CA VAL A 81 -4.93 1.45 8.97
C VAL A 81 -5.66 1.30 10.29
N VAL A 82 -6.56 0.33 10.37
CA VAL A 82 -7.25 -0.05 11.61
C VAL A 82 -6.51 -1.22 12.21
N ARG A 83 -6.12 -1.10 13.47
CA ARG A 83 -5.47 -2.20 14.18
C ARG A 83 -6.53 -3.22 14.61
N GLY A 84 -6.30 -4.50 14.28
CA GLY A 84 -7.27 -5.57 14.55
C GLY A 84 -7.66 -5.65 16.04
N THR A 85 -8.88 -6.12 16.31
CA THR A 85 -9.39 -6.29 17.68
C THR A 85 -8.66 -7.37 18.46
N ASN A 86 -7.88 -8.21 17.78
CA ASN A 86 -7.03 -9.26 18.35
C ASN A 86 -5.69 -8.74 18.91
N HIS A 87 -5.37 -7.45 18.77
CA HIS A 87 -4.15 -6.87 19.32
C HIS A 87 -4.30 -6.54 20.82
N LEU A 88 -3.22 -6.73 21.60
CA LEU A 88 -3.20 -6.39 23.03
C LEU A 88 -3.27 -4.87 23.29
N TYR A 89 -2.68 -4.07 22.40
CA TYR A 89 -2.61 -2.62 22.50
C TYR A 89 -3.21 -1.96 21.26
N LEU A 90 -3.83 -0.79 21.47
CA LEU A 90 -4.41 0.04 20.42
C LEU A 90 -5.43 -0.73 19.56
N ALA A 91 -6.16 -1.67 20.18
CA ALA A 91 -7.13 -2.52 19.50
C ALA A 91 -8.29 -1.69 18.93
N GLY A 92 -8.58 -1.84 17.64
CA GLY A 92 -9.60 -1.06 16.95
C GLY A 92 -9.21 0.39 16.66
N GLU A 93 -8.00 0.81 17.04
CA GLU A 93 -7.54 2.18 16.81
C GLU A 93 -7.25 2.42 15.33
N VAL A 94 -7.69 3.57 14.83
CA VAL A 94 -7.38 4.06 13.50
C VAL A 94 -6.05 4.81 13.57
N ILE A 95 -5.05 4.32 12.85
CA ILE A 95 -3.74 4.96 12.72
C ILE A 95 -3.69 5.59 11.32
N PRO A 96 -3.79 6.93 11.19
CA PRO A 96 -3.72 7.59 9.90
C PRO A 96 -2.28 7.69 9.38
N TYR A 97 -2.10 7.89 8.07
CA TYR A 97 -0.78 7.98 7.44
C TYR A 97 0.18 9.02 8.05
N ASN A 98 -0.36 10.08 8.65
CA ASN A 98 0.36 11.19 9.26
C ASN A 98 0.48 11.08 10.78
N ASP A 99 0.14 9.93 11.35
CA ASP A 99 0.37 9.66 12.77
C ASP A 99 1.87 9.71 13.09
N ASP A 100 2.21 10.41 14.17
CA ASP A 100 3.60 10.64 14.58
C ASP A 100 4.34 9.32 14.86
N ARG A 101 3.62 8.31 15.39
CA ARG A 101 4.16 6.97 15.67
C ARG A 101 4.65 6.23 14.43
N LEU A 102 4.27 6.67 13.24
CA LEU A 102 4.70 6.09 11.96
C LEU A 102 5.98 6.72 11.40
N THR A 103 6.56 7.68 12.11
CA THR A 103 7.82 8.33 11.76
C THR A 103 8.86 7.91 12.78
N LEU A 104 9.98 7.35 12.29
CA LEU A 104 11.09 7.03 13.17
C LEU A 104 11.76 8.32 13.62
N GLU A 105 12.00 8.45 14.91
CA GLU A 105 12.73 9.57 15.48
C GLU A 105 14.18 9.60 14.97
N ILE A 106 14.73 10.81 14.88
CA ILE A 106 16.14 11.00 14.58
C ILE A 106 16.95 10.36 15.72
N PRO A 107 17.99 9.55 15.41
CA PRO A 107 18.83 8.95 16.44
C PRO A 107 19.43 10.00 17.37
N LEU A 108 19.43 9.73 18.68
CA LEU A 108 19.95 10.66 19.68
C LEU A 108 21.40 11.10 19.39
N LEU A 109 22.23 10.21 18.84
CA LEU A 109 23.61 10.53 18.44
C LEU A 109 23.67 11.65 17.39
N GLU A 110 22.75 11.67 16.43
CA GLU A 110 22.70 12.74 15.42
C GLU A 110 22.30 14.07 16.05
N VAL A 111 21.29 14.04 16.93
CA VAL A 111 20.83 15.23 17.67
C VAL A 111 21.94 15.80 18.56
N GLN A 112 22.72 14.95 19.23
CA GLN A 112 23.80 15.37 20.13
C GLN A 112 25.03 15.89 19.38
N ASN A 113 25.37 15.29 18.24
CA ASN A 113 26.60 15.61 17.53
C ASN A 113 26.42 16.72 16.47
N ASN A 114 25.19 17.02 16.06
CA ASN A 114 24.90 18.08 15.10
C ASN A 114 23.98 19.16 15.70
N PRO A 115 24.53 20.32 16.13
CA PRO A 115 23.76 21.39 16.76
C PRO A 115 22.78 22.11 15.81
N PHE A 116 22.75 21.75 14.53
CA PHE A 116 21.80 22.30 13.55
C PHE A 116 20.59 21.37 13.29
N ILE A 117 20.55 20.19 13.91
CA ILE A 117 19.37 19.33 13.90
C ILE A 117 18.41 19.84 14.98
N ASN A 118 17.18 20.20 14.56
CA ASN A 118 16.08 20.62 15.43
C ASN A 118 14.90 19.67 15.32
#